data_AF-A0A0D6MCE8-F1
#
_entry.id   AF-A0A0D6MCE8-F1
#
_cell.length_a   1.000
_cell.length_b   1.000
_cell.length_c   1.000
_cell.angle_alpha   90.00
_cell.angle_beta   90.00
_cell.angle_gamma   90.00
#
_symmetry.space_group_name_H-M   'P 1'
#
loop_
_entity.id
_entity.type
_entity.pdbx_description
1 polymer ?
#
loop_
_entity_poly.entity_id
_entity_poly.type
_entity_poly.pdbx_seq_one_letter_code
_entity_poly.pdbx_strand_id
1 'polypeptide(L)'
;MEHQPSTSSSPTRSWAKRLAELKACPWYWGDLSWRNAEKLLMLCEEGSFLVRDSHSDNHLFTVSYRHEDRVLHSRVEISGQFAHLGGPLSLERSESVVDLLKHAVQISFSRERDILIHRRGAEAEASGIHLRYPLSRIQLLPRLQYLCRLKIRLLARADRLSTLPLPPPLLAYVSDPKFLIPNIRECLKYLEDRRERLGLSSRSLPVLREITRKKKWTPRQMRYTKIFTKNNEILDTAMAVYLPGPSTFTGEDTAEMYVHGSRAVADALAERLAGFEGVRQATRGEFTKRAFFNGKMDFHEVHGLRNLIYSETQRQRQMSYDQMRGGAEARRIRDLLQDAVMRTFVLMDFGEHVSSSIEELRDRIVPILEEVIRLENRAKGAEIVHRGLRAVILGRPNTGKSSLMNALAQRDVAIVSERAGTTRDTIEIRLNIGGVPMSLTDTAGIHETADSLEKEGIDRAKRKILDADVVIAVVDARDSEHVVKSILKELEELTEISLPMIIVRNKSDLTENKAFDKVEPTSRLDVVDCVATCALRTEGVRSLMTSLERLVENLCPDDGGPCLTDTLLLSEAREELENAVSVQDSALLCDHLQRALDIFGQMAGSTVNEQILDDLFKQFCIGK
;
A
#
# COMPACT_ATOMS: atom_id res chain seq x y z
N MET A 1 52.58 -47.07 -30.53
CA MET A 1 51.51 -46.05 -30.47
C MET A 1 51.29 -45.72 -29.01
N GLU A 2 51.62 -44.48 -28.66
CA GLU A 2 51.71 -43.97 -27.30
C GLU A 2 50.34 -43.94 -26.60
N HIS A 3 50.24 -44.58 -25.44
CA HIS A 3 49.22 -44.22 -24.45
C HIS A 3 49.77 -43.10 -23.58
N GLN A 4 49.33 -41.87 -23.82
CA GLN A 4 49.49 -40.78 -22.87
C GLN A 4 48.57 -41.01 -21.65
N PRO A 5 49.04 -40.83 -20.42
CA PRO A 5 48.20 -40.95 -19.24
C PRO A 5 47.32 -39.70 -19.10
N SER A 6 46.01 -39.91 -19.03
CA SER A 6 45.05 -38.87 -18.65
C SER A 6 45.34 -38.42 -17.22
N THR A 7 45.76 -37.17 -17.09
CA THR A 7 46.01 -36.54 -15.80
C THR A 7 44.67 -36.31 -15.10
N SER A 8 44.37 -37.12 -14.09
CA SER A 8 43.31 -36.85 -13.13
C SER A 8 43.65 -35.58 -12.34
N SER A 9 43.07 -34.45 -12.74
CA SER A 9 43.20 -33.22 -11.97
C SER A 9 42.43 -33.41 -10.65
N SER A 10 43.14 -33.46 -9.53
CA SER A 10 42.58 -33.56 -8.18
C SER A 10 41.50 -32.49 -7.93
N PRO A 11 40.38 -32.80 -7.23
CA PRO A 11 39.30 -31.85 -6.93
C PRO A 11 39.78 -30.52 -6.31
N THR A 12 40.88 -30.55 -5.56
CA THR A 12 41.52 -29.38 -4.92
C THR A 12 42.13 -28.38 -5.91
N ARG A 13 42.60 -28.82 -7.09
CA ARG A 13 43.17 -27.92 -8.12
C ARG A 13 42.08 -27.13 -8.86
N SER A 14 40.91 -27.73 -9.07
CA SER A 14 39.74 -27.06 -9.64
C SER A 14 39.24 -25.94 -8.71
N TRP A 15 39.16 -26.21 -7.41
CA TRP A 15 38.74 -25.24 -6.39
C TRP A 15 39.68 -24.04 -6.25
N ALA A 16 40.99 -24.25 -6.24
CA ALA A 16 41.96 -23.16 -6.15
C ALA A 16 41.90 -22.22 -7.37
N LYS A 17 41.63 -22.77 -8.57
CA LYS A 17 41.45 -21.99 -9.80
C LYS A 17 40.17 -21.14 -9.74
N ARG A 18 39.04 -21.73 -9.32
CA ARG A 18 37.75 -21.03 -9.15
C ARG A 18 37.81 -19.91 -8.10
N LEU A 19 38.55 -20.12 -7.01
CA LEU A 19 38.77 -19.09 -5.99
C LEU A 19 39.63 -17.93 -6.51
N ALA A 20 40.62 -18.21 -7.35
CA ALA A 20 41.44 -17.18 -8.00
C ALA A 20 40.62 -16.34 -9.00
N GLU A 21 39.73 -16.98 -9.76
CA GLU A 21 38.78 -16.32 -10.67
C GLU A 21 37.83 -15.40 -9.89
N LEU A 22 37.23 -15.87 -8.80
CA LEU A 22 36.38 -15.05 -7.93
C LEU A 22 37.13 -13.86 -7.32
N LYS A 23 38.38 -14.07 -6.86
CA LYS A 23 39.23 -12.99 -6.33
C LYS A 23 39.55 -11.92 -7.36
N ALA A 24 39.60 -12.27 -8.64
CA ALA A 24 39.80 -11.33 -9.73
C ALA A 24 38.55 -10.51 -10.06
N CYS A 25 37.34 -11.00 -9.74
CA CYS A 25 36.09 -10.29 -10.01
C CYS A 25 35.98 -8.98 -9.20
N PRO A 26 35.76 -7.80 -9.82
CA PRO A 26 35.72 -6.50 -9.13
C PRO A 26 34.63 -6.33 -8.06
N TRP A 27 33.58 -7.15 -8.12
CA TRP A 27 32.45 -7.12 -7.18
C TRP A 27 32.59 -8.09 -6.00
N TYR A 28 33.70 -8.82 -5.90
CA TYR A 28 34.04 -9.66 -4.74
C TYR A 28 34.92 -8.91 -3.73
N TRP A 29 34.43 -8.72 -2.51
CA TRP A 29 35.05 -7.87 -1.50
C TRP A 29 35.87 -8.63 -0.45
N GLY A 30 35.98 -9.96 -0.53
CA GLY A 30 36.68 -10.78 0.48
C GLY A 30 36.02 -10.70 1.85
N ASP A 31 36.83 -10.65 2.91
CA ASP A 31 36.42 -10.60 4.33
C ASP A 31 35.78 -9.26 4.77
N LEU A 32 34.79 -8.81 4.01
CA LEU A 32 33.98 -7.62 4.32
C LEU A 32 32.90 -8.00 5.34
N SER A 33 32.81 -7.28 6.46
CA SER A 33 31.72 -7.50 7.42
C SER A 33 30.35 -7.17 6.83
N TRP A 34 29.30 -7.88 7.23
CA TRP A 34 27.91 -7.62 6.80
C TRP A 34 27.48 -6.16 7.03
N ARG A 35 27.85 -5.55 8.18
CA ARG A 35 27.55 -4.14 8.51
C ARG A 35 28.14 -3.14 7.51
N ASN A 36 29.35 -3.42 7.00
CA ASN A 36 29.99 -2.55 6.02
C ASN A 36 29.38 -2.75 4.63
N ALA A 37 29.02 -3.98 4.28
CA ALA A 37 28.29 -4.25 3.04
C ALA A 37 26.94 -3.51 3.03
N GLU A 38 26.22 -3.55 4.15
CA GLU A 38 24.95 -2.83 4.32
C GLU A 38 25.11 -1.32 4.14
N LYS A 39 26.09 -0.69 4.82
CA LYS A 39 26.37 0.75 4.67
C LYS A 39 26.68 1.16 3.23
N LEU A 40 27.45 0.35 2.50
CA LEU A 40 27.80 0.63 1.11
C LEU A 40 26.56 0.52 0.20
N LEU A 41 25.83 -0.59 0.30
CA LEU A 41 24.71 -0.89 -0.58
C LEU A 41 23.50 0.02 -0.35
N MET A 42 23.27 0.48 0.89
CA MET A 42 22.22 1.47 1.19
C MET A 42 22.43 2.83 0.51
N LEU A 43 23.64 3.11 0.01
CA LEU A 43 23.95 4.29 -0.79
C LEU A 43 23.93 4.02 -2.30
N CYS A 44 23.66 2.79 -2.74
CA CYS A 44 23.60 2.40 -4.15
C CYS A 44 22.14 2.20 -4.60
N GLU A 45 21.89 2.10 -5.90
CA GLU A 45 20.53 1.91 -6.44
C GLU A 45 19.97 0.52 -6.14
N GLU A 46 18.65 0.35 -6.24
CA GLU A 46 17.99 -0.96 -6.05
C GLU A 46 18.57 -2.02 -6.99
N GLY A 47 18.73 -3.23 -6.45
CA GLY A 47 19.36 -4.35 -7.14
C GLY A 47 20.87 -4.25 -7.24
N SER A 48 21.50 -3.27 -6.56
CA SER A 48 22.94 -3.25 -6.37
C SER A 48 23.39 -4.40 -5.48
N PHE A 49 24.48 -5.09 -5.82
CA PHE A 49 24.96 -6.23 -5.05
C PHE A 49 26.48 -6.35 -4.97
N LEU A 50 26.96 -7.08 -3.97
CA LEU A 50 28.37 -7.46 -3.83
C LEU A 50 28.49 -8.85 -3.22
N VAL A 51 29.65 -9.48 -3.42
CA VAL A 51 29.95 -10.80 -2.83
C VAL A 51 31.04 -10.65 -1.79
N ARG A 52 30.91 -11.36 -0.68
CA ARG A 52 31.85 -11.35 0.45
C ARG A 52 32.02 -12.75 1.02
N ASP A 53 33.06 -12.93 1.83
CA ASP A 53 33.27 -14.15 2.58
C ASP A 53 32.15 -14.33 3.62
N SER A 54 31.66 -15.56 3.73
CA SER A 54 30.69 -15.92 4.75
C SER A 54 31.39 -16.14 6.09
N HIS A 55 30.79 -15.65 7.16
CA HIS A 55 31.25 -15.85 8.54
C HIS A 55 30.44 -16.97 9.24
N SER A 56 29.75 -17.80 8.46
CA SER A 56 28.98 -18.96 8.92
C SER A 56 29.80 -20.22 8.68
N ASP A 57 29.84 -21.13 9.65
CA ASP A 57 30.70 -22.34 9.62
C ASP A 57 30.43 -23.25 8.41
N ASN A 58 29.22 -23.19 7.84
CA ASN A 58 28.79 -24.09 6.77
C ASN A 58 28.78 -23.46 5.36
N HIS A 59 29.20 -22.20 5.19
CA HIS A 59 29.13 -21.52 3.89
C HIS A 59 30.39 -20.71 3.63
N LEU A 60 30.88 -20.73 2.39
CA LEU A 60 32.10 -20.02 2.00
C LEU A 60 31.84 -18.57 1.60
N PHE A 61 30.68 -18.28 0.99
CA PHE A 61 30.38 -16.93 0.48
C PHE A 61 28.98 -16.45 0.83
N THR A 62 28.81 -15.14 0.79
CA THR A 62 27.51 -14.46 0.94
C THR A 62 27.38 -13.39 -0.13
N VAL A 63 26.27 -13.41 -0.86
CA VAL A 63 25.82 -12.34 -1.75
C VAL A 63 25.01 -11.36 -0.91
N SER A 64 25.49 -10.13 -0.81
CA SER A 64 24.77 -9.03 -0.15
C SER A 64 24.21 -8.12 -1.22
N TYR A 65 22.92 -7.80 -1.16
CA TYR A 65 22.26 -7.01 -2.20
C TYR A 65 21.20 -6.09 -1.63
N ARG A 66 21.01 -4.94 -2.29
CA ARG A 66 19.95 -3.99 -1.98
C ARG A 66 18.66 -4.47 -2.62
N HIS A 67 17.65 -4.66 -1.79
CA HIS A 67 16.30 -4.97 -2.22
C HIS A 67 15.35 -4.08 -1.42
N GLU A 68 14.55 -3.27 -2.12
CA GLU A 68 13.70 -2.25 -1.50
C GLU A 68 14.50 -1.34 -0.54
N ASP A 69 14.06 -1.27 0.72
CA ASP A 69 14.58 -0.43 1.80
C ASP A 69 15.65 -1.10 2.67
N ARG A 70 16.08 -2.31 2.32
CA ARG A 70 16.99 -3.11 3.13
C ARG A 70 18.09 -3.78 2.31
N VAL A 71 19.10 -4.27 3.02
CA VAL A 71 20.15 -5.11 2.44
C VAL A 71 19.94 -6.53 2.90
N LEU A 72 19.74 -7.41 1.93
CA LEU A 72 19.56 -8.84 2.16
C LEU A 72 20.89 -9.57 1.97
N HIS A 73 21.00 -10.73 2.59
CA HIS A 73 22.22 -11.53 2.62
C HIS A 73 21.88 -12.99 2.30
N SER A 74 22.09 -13.41 1.06
CA SER A 74 21.91 -14.80 0.63
C SER A 74 23.24 -15.53 0.68
N ARG A 75 23.26 -16.69 1.35
CA ARG A 75 24.47 -17.50 1.43
C ARG A 75 24.59 -18.36 0.18
N VAL A 76 25.82 -18.54 -0.28
CA VAL A 76 26.12 -19.44 -1.40
C VAL A 76 26.52 -20.77 -0.83
N GLU A 77 25.75 -21.79 -1.16
CA GLU A 77 26.04 -23.18 -0.84
C GLU A 77 26.84 -23.80 -1.99
N ILE A 78 27.77 -24.68 -1.62
CA ILE A 78 28.67 -25.36 -2.56
C ILE A 78 28.53 -26.85 -2.32
N SER A 79 28.00 -27.56 -3.32
CA SER A 79 27.80 -29.01 -3.30
C SER A 79 28.58 -29.67 -4.43
N GLY A 80 29.72 -30.27 -4.11
CA GLY A 80 30.60 -30.91 -5.09
C GLY A 80 31.25 -29.91 -6.05
N GLN A 81 30.86 -29.95 -7.33
CA GLN A 81 31.36 -29.03 -8.36
C GLN A 81 30.42 -27.84 -8.64
N PHE A 82 29.30 -27.75 -7.92
CA PHE A 82 28.25 -26.78 -8.23
C PHE A 82 28.00 -25.80 -7.08
N ALA A 83 27.63 -24.56 -7.44
CA ALA A 83 27.23 -23.50 -6.52
C ALA A 83 25.75 -23.14 -6.71
N HIS A 84 25.04 -22.85 -5.62
CA HIS A 84 23.63 -22.44 -5.65
C HIS A 84 23.30 -21.44 -4.53
N LEU A 85 22.19 -20.72 -4.69
CA LEU A 85 21.72 -19.62 -3.82
C LEU A 85 20.51 -20.02 -2.97
N GLY A 86 20.62 -21.12 -2.23
CA GLY A 86 19.74 -21.46 -1.10
C GLY A 86 18.22 -21.65 -1.37
N GLY A 87 17.75 -21.62 -2.62
CA GLY A 87 16.34 -21.79 -3.00
C GLY A 87 16.02 -23.19 -3.56
N PRO A 88 14.73 -23.62 -3.61
CA PRO A 88 14.33 -24.96 -4.05
C PRO A 88 14.38 -25.18 -5.57
N LEU A 89 14.45 -24.11 -6.39
CA LEU A 89 14.32 -24.21 -7.85
C LEU A 89 15.21 -23.25 -8.67
N SER A 90 15.93 -22.32 -8.07
CA SER A 90 16.46 -21.17 -8.80
C SER A 90 17.99 -21.23 -8.97
N LEU A 91 18.39 -21.32 -10.25
CA LEU A 91 19.75 -21.46 -10.80
C LEU A 91 20.21 -22.92 -10.93
N GLU A 92 20.10 -23.42 -12.17
CA GLU A 92 20.80 -24.60 -12.65
C GLU A 92 22.20 -24.69 -12.02
N ARG A 93 22.55 -25.89 -11.56
CA ARG A 93 23.82 -26.26 -10.93
C ARG A 93 25.00 -25.58 -11.61
N SER A 94 25.37 -24.39 -11.13
CA SER A 94 26.34 -23.54 -11.82
C SER A 94 27.74 -24.00 -11.44
N GLU A 95 28.63 -24.15 -12.43
CA GLU A 95 29.98 -24.67 -12.20
C GLU A 95 30.85 -23.76 -11.32
N SER A 96 30.50 -22.48 -11.19
CA SER A 96 31.18 -21.53 -10.34
C SER A 96 30.23 -20.47 -9.76
N VAL A 97 30.65 -19.80 -8.68
CA VAL A 97 29.95 -18.63 -8.10
C VAL A 97 29.86 -17.47 -9.10
N VAL A 98 30.84 -17.36 -9.98
CA VAL A 98 30.87 -16.30 -11.02
C VAL A 98 29.77 -16.56 -12.05
N ASP A 99 29.61 -17.81 -12.49
CA ASP A 99 28.60 -18.17 -13.49
C ASP A 99 27.19 -18.12 -12.88
N LEU A 100 27.06 -18.56 -11.62
CA LEU A 100 25.84 -18.42 -10.83
C LEU A 100 25.34 -16.96 -10.82
N LEU A 101 26.23 -16.00 -10.56
CA LEU A 101 25.87 -14.59 -10.49
C LEU A 101 25.62 -13.96 -11.85
N LYS A 102 26.34 -14.37 -12.90
CA LYS A 102 26.02 -13.94 -14.26
C LYS A 102 24.61 -14.36 -14.66
N HIS A 103 24.25 -15.61 -14.34
CA HIS A 103 22.92 -16.13 -14.62
C HIS A 103 21.86 -15.39 -13.79
N ALA A 104 22.10 -15.16 -12.49
CA ALA A 104 21.20 -14.38 -11.65
C ALA A 104 21.01 -12.93 -12.14
N VAL A 105 22.07 -12.29 -12.65
CA VAL A 105 21.96 -10.96 -13.29
C VAL A 105 21.11 -11.02 -14.55
N GLN A 106 21.29 -12.04 -15.38
CA GLN A 106 20.51 -12.21 -16.61
C GLN A 106 19.01 -12.41 -16.32
N ILE A 107 18.67 -13.23 -15.32
CA ILE A 107 17.29 -13.43 -14.86
C ILE A 107 16.71 -12.13 -14.29
N SER A 108 17.51 -11.32 -13.60
CA SER A 108 17.06 -10.01 -13.06
C SER A 108 16.61 -9.02 -14.14
N PHE A 109 16.94 -9.27 -15.41
CA PHE A 109 16.51 -8.52 -16.59
C PHE A 109 15.51 -9.28 -17.47
N SER A 110 15.22 -10.55 -17.19
CA SER A 110 14.21 -11.35 -17.91
C SER A 110 12.83 -11.18 -17.27
N ARG A 111 11.78 -11.74 -17.91
CA ARG A 111 10.42 -11.81 -17.33
C ARG A 111 10.23 -13.02 -16.40
N GLU A 112 11.28 -13.83 -16.19
CA GLU A 112 11.21 -15.05 -15.38
C GLU A 112 11.27 -14.70 -13.89
N ARG A 113 10.42 -15.35 -13.09
CA ARG A 113 10.32 -15.11 -11.65
C ARG A 113 11.06 -16.20 -10.89
N ASP A 114 12.34 -15.96 -10.58
CA ASP A 114 13.11 -16.80 -9.65
C ASP A 114 13.26 -16.13 -8.29
N ILE A 115 13.45 -16.95 -7.24
CA ILE A 115 13.42 -16.52 -5.83
C ILE A 115 14.77 -16.82 -5.15
N LEU A 116 15.27 -15.89 -4.35
CA LEU A 116 16.36 -16.07 -3.39
C LEU A 116 15.79 -16.33 -2.00
N ILE A 117 16.36 -17.31 -1.29
CA ILE A 117 16.07 -17.52 0.13
C ILE A 117 17.21 -16.94 0.97
N HIS A 118 16.85 -16.21 2.02
CA HIS A 118 17.79 -15.76 3.05
C HIS A 118 17.27 -16.13 4.43
N ARG A 119 18.16 -16.63 5.29
CA ARG A 119 17.83 -17.00 6.67
C ARG A 119 18.24 -15.89 7.64
N ARG A 120 17.32 -15.50 8.51
CA ARG A 120 17.59 -14.61 9.65
C ARG A 120 17.15 -15.30 10.93
N GLY A 121 18.11 -15.86 11.67
CA GLY A 121 17.79 -16.67 12.85
C GLY A 121 17.15 -18.00 12.46
N ALA A 122 15.95 -18.30 12.98
CA ALA A 122 15.21 -19.53 12.70
C ALA A 122 14.24 -19.42 11.49
N GLU A 123 14.03 -18.22 10.95
CA GLU A 123 13.07 -17.96 9.86
C GLU A 123 13.80 -17.78 8.52
N ALA A 124 13.17 -18.27 7.44
CA ALA A 124 13.63 -18.13 6.06
C ALA A 124 12.66 -17.20 5.32
N GLU A 125 13.19 -16.11 4.77
CA GLU A 125 12.44 -15.18 3.91
C GLU A 125 12.82 -15.42 2.45
N ALA A 126 11.86 -15.21 1.54
CA ALA A 126 12.02 -15.36 0.09
C ALA A 126 11.83 -14.00 -0.60
N SER A 127 12.70 -13.66 -1.55
CA SER A 127 12.59 -12.45 -2.38
C SER A 127 12.93 -12.76 -3.84
N GLY A 128 12.33 -12.09 -4.81
CA GLY A 128 12.69 -12.28 -6.22
C GLY A 128 14.18 -11.98 -6.49
N ILE A 129 14.79 -12.63 -7.49
CA ILE A 129 16.16 -12.33 -7.91
C ILE A 129 16.21 -10.91 -8.51
N HIS A 130 16.76 -9.96 -7.75
CA HIS A 130 16.97 -8.57 -8.15
C HIS A 130 18.46 -8.21 -8.06
N LEU A 131 19.33 -8.91 -8.77
CA LEU A 131 20.77 -8.65 -8.80
C LEU A 131 21.14 -7.96 -10.12
N ARG A 132 20.95 -6.65 -10.21
CA ARG A 132 21.14 -5.89 -11.47
C ARG A 132 22.51 -5.24 -11.58
N TYR A 133 23.00 -4.64 -10.49
CA TYR A 133 24.14 -3.73 -10.54
C TYR A 133 25.29 -4.20 -9.63
N PRO A 134 26.32 -4.87 -10.15
CA PRO A 134 27.45 -5.30 -9.33
C PRO A 134 28.25 -4.10 -8.82
N LEU A 135 28.38 -3.96 -7.50
CA LEU A 135 29.14 -2.91 -6.84
C LEU A 135 30.65 -3.21 -6.93
N SER A 136 31.30 -2.60 -7.91
CA SER A 136 32.72 -2.76 -8.17
C SER A 136 33.59 -1.98 -7.18
N ARG A 137 34.45 -2.69 -6.44
CA ARG A 137 35.44 -2.06 -5.54
C ARG A 137 36.48 -1.20 -6.28
N ILE A 138 36.74 -1.50 -7.54
CA ILE A 138 37.70 -0.78 -8.39
C ILE A 138 37.13 0.58 -8.81
N GLN A 139 35.82 0.63 -9.11
CA GLN A 139 35.13 1.87 -9.50
C GLN A 139 35.01 2.85 -8.32
N LEU A 140 34.86 2.35 -7.09
CA LEU A 140 34.66 3.20 -5.92
C LEU A 140 35.94 3.91 -5.43
N LEU A 141 37.12 3.36 -5.71
CA LEU A 141 38.39 3.92 -5.25
C LEU A 141 39.52 3.67 -6.27
N PRO A 142 39.68 4.54 -7.28
CA PRO A 142 40.69 4.39 -8.32
C PRO A 142 42.07 4.94 -7.89
N ARG A 143 42.42 4.89 -6.59
CA ARG A 143 43.74 5.34 -6.16
C ARG A 143 44.80 4.38 -6.68
N LEU A 144 45.77 4.92 -7.42
CA LEU A 144 46.88 4.16 -8.00
C LEU A 144 47.54 3.24 -6.95
N GLN A 145 47.72 3.72 -5.71
CA GLN A 145 48.25 2.94 -4.59
C GLN A 145 47.47 1.65 -4.30
N TYR A 146 46.13 1.70 -4.29
CA TYR A 146 45.28 0.53 -4.06
C TYR A 146 45.31 -0.42 -5.27
N LEU A 147 45.22 0.13 -6.49
CA LEU A 147 45.29 -0.65 -7.73
C LEU A 147 46.63 -1.39 -7.87
N CYS A 148 47.74 -0.72 -7.55
CA CYS A 148 49.07 -1.33 -7.51
C CYS A 148 49.15 -2.45 -6.47
N ARG A 149 48.67 -2.23 -5.24
CA ARG A 149 48.62 -3.27 -4.20
C ARG A 149 47.81 -4.49 -4.66
N LEU A 150 46.62 -4.25 -5.21
CA LEU A 150 45.74 -5.30 -5.72
C LEU A 150 46.45 -6.10 -6.83
N LYS A 151 47.06 -5.43 -7.80
CA LYS A 151 47.74 -6.07 -8.93
C LYS A 151 48.96 -6.88 -8.48
N ILE A 152 49.78 -6.34 -7.57
CA ILE A 152 50.91 -7.05 -6.97
C ILE A 152 50.41 -8.32 -6.26
N ARG A 153 49.34 -8.22 -5.46
CA ARG A 153 48.81 -9.36 -4.70
C ARG A 153 48.13 -10.44 -5.54
N LEU A 154 47.55 -10.06 -6.69
CA LEU A 154 46.98 -11.03 -7.64
C LEU A 154 48.05 -11.77 -8.46
N LEU A 155 49.23 -11.17 -8.66
CA LEU A 155 50.32 -11.75 -9.45
C LEU A 155 51.39 -12.46 -8.61
N ALA A 156 51.67 -11.96 -7.42
CA ALA A 156 52.71 -12.50 -6.53
C ALA A 156 52.15 -13.62 -5.64
N ARG A 157 52.90 -14.71 -5.50
CA ARG A 157 52.57 -15.74 -4.51
C ARG A 157 52.80 -15.22 -3.09
N ALA A 158 51.94 -15.65 -2.16
CA ALA A 158 51.95 -15.15 -0.78
C ALA A 158 53.28 -15.41 -0.04
N ASP A 159 53.92 -16.54 -0.32
CA ASP A 159 55.23 -16.96 0.22
C ASP A 159 56.40 -16.13 -0.31
N ARG A 160 56.22 -15.42 -1.43
CA ARG A 160 57.26 -14.58 -2.06
C ARG A 160 57.08 -13.09 -1.82
N LEU A 161 56.02 -12.67 -1.13
CA LEU A 161 55.76 -11.24 -0.88
C LEU A 161 56.89 -10.54 -0.13
N SER A 162 57.47 -11.20 0.88
CA SER A 162 58.58 -10.69 1.68
C SER A 162 59.87 -10.51 0.87
N THR A 163 59.98 -11.13 -0.30
CA THR A 163 61.15 -11.06 -1.19
C THR A 163 61.04 -9.98 -2.26
N LEU A 164 59.92 -9.24 -2.31
CA LEU A 164 59.75 -8.16 -3.26
C LEU A 164 60.72 -7.00 -2.94
N PRO A 165 61.34 -6.37 -3.95
CA PRO A 165 62.26 -5.25 -3.76
C PRO A 165 61.49 -3.95 -3.45
N LEU A 166 60.75 -3.94 -2.32
CA LEU A 166 59.92 -2.82 -1.87
C LEU A 166 60.40 -2.29 -0.51
N PRO A 167 60.35 -0.97 -0.28
CA PRO A 167 60.60 -0.39 1.04
C PRO A 167 59.68 -0.97 2.13
N PRO A 168 60.13 -1.04 3.40
CA PRO A 168 59.36 -1.68 4.49
C PRO A 168 57.91 -1.21 4.64
N PRO A 169 57.57 0.10 4.51
CA PRO A 169 56.18 0.56 4.60
C PRO A 169 55.29 0.02 3.46
N LEU A 170 55.84 -0.08 2.25
CA LEU A 170 55.12 -0.64 1.10
C LEU A 170 55.02 -2.17 1.22
N LEU A 171 56.04 -2.83 1.76
CA LEU A 171 56.01 -4.25 2.04
C LEU A 171 54.93 -4.60 3.07
N ALA A 172 54.82 -3.81 4.15
CA ALA A 172 53.78 -3.96 5.16
C ALA A 172 52.38 -3.72 4.57
N TYR A 173 52.23 -2.67 3.76
CA TYR A 173 50.97 -2.36 3.09
C TYR A 173 50.54 -3.45 2.10
N VAL A 174 51.46 -3.97 1.27
CA VAL A 174 51.18 -5.04 0.31
C VAL A 174 50.88 -6.35 1.03
N SER A 175 51.59 -6.65 2.12
CA SER A 175 51.47 -7.91 2.87
C SER A 175 50.20 -8.01 3.73
N ASP A 176 49.49 -6.92 3.98
CA ASP A 176 48.25 -6.97 4.76
C ASP A 176 47.21 -7.90 4.10
N PRO A 177 46.70 -8.90 4.85
CA PRO A 177 45.80 -9.93 4.34
C PRO A 177 44.48 -9.38 3.80
N LYS A 178 44.03 -8.20 4.23
CA LYS A 178 42.78 -7.55 3.79
C LYS A 178 42.95 -6.72 2.51
N PHE A 179 43.83 -7.15 1.60
CA PHE A 179 44.18 -6.40 0.39
C PHE A 179 43.06 -6.21 -0.63
N LEU A 180 41.98 -6.98 -0.52
CA LEU A 180 40.78 -6.85 -1.35
C LEU A 180 39.83 -5.76 -0.85
N ILE A 181 39.96 -5.31 0.40
CA ILE A 181 39.02 -4.37 1.02
C ILE A 181 39.62 -2.97 0.93
N PRO A 182 39.06 -2.08 0.09
CA PRO A 182 39.50 -0.69 0.05
C PRO A 182 39.06 0.06 1.32
N ASN A 183 39.55 1.29 1.51
CA ASN A 183 39.15 2.09 2.67
C ASN A 183 37.65 2.41 2.64
N ILE A 184 36.88 1.77 3.52
CA ILE A 184 35.41 1.86 3.54
C ILE A 184 34.92 3.29 3.79
N ARG A 185 35.60 4.07 4.65
CA ARG A 185 35.19 5.46 4.90
C ARG A 185 35.30 6.31 3.64
N GLU A 186 36.34 6.08 2.84
CA GLU A 186 36.52 6.78 1.57
C GLU A 186 35.53 6.29 0.50
N CYS A 187 35.22 4.99 0.44
CA CYS A 187 34.15 4.47 -0.42
C CYS A 187 32.79 5.12 -0.11
N LEU A 188 32.43 5.22 1.18
CA LEU A 188 31.18 5.84 1.61
C LEU A 188 31.13 7.30 1.20
N LYS A 189 32.19 8.06 1.48
CA LYS A 189 32.30 9.46 1.06
C LYS A 189 32.17 9.61 -0.46
N TYR A 190 32.83 8.75 -1.25
CA TYR A 190 32.72 8.79 -2.70
C TYR A 190 31.29 8.51 -3.18
N LEU A 191 30.59 7.55 -2.58
CA LEU A 191 29.19 7.24 -2.91
C LEU A 191 28.26 8.39 -2.53
N GLU A 192 28.47 9.02 -1.38
CA GLU A 192 27.75 10.23 -0.95
C GLU A 192 27.98 11.40 -1.92
N ASP A 193 29.25 11.72 -2.22
CA ASP A 193 29.63 12.76 -3.18
C ASP A 193 29.09 12.46 -4.59
N ARG A 194 29.08 11.19 -5.00
CA ARG A 194 28.53 10.76 -6.30
C ARG A 194 27.01 10.93 -6.34
N ARG A 195 26.28 10.59 -5.27
CA ARG A 195 24.83 10.86 -5.16
C ARG A 195 24.54 12.35 -5.22
N GLU A 196 25.35 13.17 -4.56
CA GLU A 196 25.21 14.63 -4.57
C GLU A 196 25.48 15.20 -5.99
N ARG A 197 26.55 14.77 -6.66
CA ARG A 197 26.90 15.21 -8.03
C ARG A 197 25.92 14.77 -9.10
N LEU A 198 25.33 13.59 -8.95
CA LEU A 198 24.32 13.07 -9.88
C LEU A 198 22.93 13.68 -9.62
N GLY A 199 22.78 14.59 -8.65
CA GLY A 199 21.49 15.20 -8.31
C GLY A 199 20.50 14.21 -7.68
N LEU A 200 20.99 13.07 -7.20
CA LEU A 200 20.21 11.99 -6.59
C LEU A 200 20.02 12.19 -5.07
N SER A 201 20.33 13.38 -4.55
CA SER A 201 20.13 13.79 -3.16
C SER A 201 19.12 14.94 -3.07
N SER A 202 18.15 14.83 -2.16
CA SER A 202 17.16 15.89 -1.91
C SER A 202 17.82 17.23 -1.54
N ARG A 203 17.25 18.33 -2.04
CA ARG A 203 17.75 19.71 -1.82
C ARG A 203 17.31 20.28 -0.47
N SER A 204 16.61 19.52 0.37
CA SER A 204 16.02 20.01 1.62
C SER A 204 17.04 20.59 2.60
N LEU A 205 18.19 19.94 2.80
CA LEU A 205 19.22 20.45 3.73
C LEU A 205 19.96 21.69 3.20
N PRO A 206 20.45 21.75 1.95
CA PRO A 206 21.00 22.98 1.37
C PRO A 206 20.06 24.17 1.48
N VAL A 207 18.78 23.99 1.10
CA VAL A 207 17.75 25.03 1.16
C VAL A 207 17.52 25.49 2.60
N LEU A 208 17.37 24.55 3.54
CA LEU A 208 17.18 24.88 4.96
C LEU A 208 18.37 25.67 5.53
N ARG A 209 19.60 25.30 5.18
CA ARG A 209 20.82 26.01 5.60
C ARG A 209 20.87 27.44 5.07
N GLU A 210 20.49 27.64 3.83
CA GLU A 210 20.50 28.96 3.20
C GLU A 210 19.40 29.87 3.76
N ILE A 211 18.15 29.40 3.82
CA ILE A 211 17.01 30.20 4.26
C ILE A 211 17.08 30.58 5.75
N THR A 212 17.73 29.74 6.57
CA THR A 212 17.94 30.00 8.01
C THR A 212 19.32 30.60 8.32
N ARG A 213 20.21 30.68 7.32
CA ARG A 213 21.63 31.05 7.45
C ARG A 213 22.43 30.21 8.45
N LYS A 214 21.95 29.02 8.81
CA LYS A 214 22.63 28.12 9.75
C LYS A 214 23.38 27.03 9.01
N LYS A 215 24.71 27.00 9.17
CA LYS A 215 25.58 25.99 8.54
C LYS A 215 25.43 24.59 9.16
N LYS A 216 25.18 24.50 10.47
CA LYS A 216 25.09 23.22 11.21
C LYS A 216 23.66 22.95 11.69
N TRP A 217 23.14 21.80 11.28
CA TRP A 217 21.85 21.24 11.68
C TRP A 217 22.08 19.87 12.29
N THR A 218 21.52 19.64 13.48
CA THR A 218 21.50 18.32 14.11
C THR A 218 20.24 17.60 13.62
N PRO A 219 20.37 16.40 13.02
CA PRO A 219 19.22 15.61 12.60
C PRO A 219 18.19 15.40 13.71
N ARG A 220 16.90 15.46 13.37
CA ARG A 220 15.75 15.15 14.24
C ARG A 220 15.68 15.97 15.53
N GLN A 221 16.33 17.13 15.55
CA GLN A 221 16.21 18.08 16.65
C GLN A 221 15.48 19.33 16.19
N MET A 222 14.39 19.62 16.88
CA MET A 222 13.63 20.85 16.70
C MET A 222 14.44 22.05 17.17
N ARG A 223 14.48 23.10 16.35
CA ARG A 223 15.30 24.28 16.60
C ARG A 223 14.55 25.56 16.32
N TYR A 224 14.60 26.47 17.29
CA TYR A 224 14.12 27.84 17.11
C TYR A 224 15.11 28.65 16.26
N THR A 225 14.65 29.25 15.17
CA THR A 225 15.49 29.96 14.21
C THR A 225 14.74 31.04 13.43
N LYS A 226 15.48 32.01 12.91
CA LYS A 226 14.96 33.01 11.99
C LYS A 226 15.00 32.46 10.56
N ILE A 227 13.98 32.79 9.78
CA ILE A 227 13.84 32.52 8.35
C ILE A 227 13.99 33.86 7.63
N PHE A 228 14.74 33.90 6.53
CA PHE A 228 15.08 35.14 5.84
C PHE A 228 14.54 35.19 4.41
N THR A 229 14.13 36.39 3.99
CA THR A 229 13.79 36.69 2.59
C THR A 229 15.05 36.78 1.72
N LYS A 230 14.87 36.89 0.39
CA LYS A 230 15.98 37.10 -0.56
C LYS A 230 16.73 38.41 -0.30
N ASN A 231 16.04 39.45 0.18
CA ASN A 231 16.58 40.78 0.47
C ASN A 231 17.20 40.88 1.88
N ASN A 232 17.46 39.74 2.50
CA ASN A 232 18.05 39.62 3.83
C ASN A 232 17.19 40.07 5.02
N GLU A 233 15.91 40.36 4.83
CA GLU A 233 14.96 40.70 5.89
C GLU A 233 14.47 39.45 6.63
N ILE A 234 14.00 39.61 7.87
CA ILE A 234 13.42 38.51 8.64
C ILE A 234 12.01 38.27 8.09
N LEU A 235 11.79 37.08 7.53
CA LEU A 235 10.48 36.62 7.08
C LEU A 235 9.64 36.18 8.28
N ASP A 236 10.21 35.32 9.12
CA ASP A 236 9.58 34.82 10.34
C ASP A 236 10.62 34.31 11.35
N THR A 237 10.23 34.14 12.61
CA THR A 237 10.99 33.39 13.61
C THR A 237 10.19 32.17 14.04
N ALA A 238 10.66 31.00 13.63
CA ALA A 238 9.90 29.76 13.61
C ALA A 238 10.71 28.59 14.19
N MET A 239 10.03 27.48 14.44
CA MET A 239 10.68 26.21 14.70
C MET A 239 10.96 25.49 13.38
N ALA A 240 12.11 24.83 13.27
CA ALA A 240 12.43 24.01 12.11
C ALA A 240 13.22 22.76 12.51
N VAL A 241 13.11 21.71 11.70
CA VAL A 241 13.79 20.43 11.88
C VAL A 241 14.27 19.88 10.54
N TYR A 242 15.45 19.24 10.57
CA TYR A 242 15.96 18.46 9.45
C TYR A 242 15.86 16.96 9.77
N LEU A 243 15.25 16.22 8.86
CA LEU A 243 14.98 14.80 8.95
C LEU A 243 15.71 14.10 7.78
N PRO A 244 16.90 13.52 7.99
CA PRO A 244 17.55 12.75 6.95
C PRO A 244 16.79 11.46 6.68
N GLY A 245 16.66 11.09 5.41
CA GLY A 245 16.16 9.79 4.99
C GLY A 245 17.06 8.64 5.48
N PRO A 246 16.59 7.39 5.45
CA PRO A 246 15.32 6.95 4.90
C PRO A 246 14.16 6.91 5.93
N SER A 247 14.38 7.22 7.21
CA SER A 247 13.28 7.18 8.20
C SER A 247 12.47 8.48 8.25
N THR A 248 11.94 8.87 7.09
CA THR A 248 11.04 10.01 6.90
C THR A 248 9.76 9.52 6.25
N PHE A 249 8.70 10.33 6.24
CA PHE A 249 7.44 9.97 5.60
C PHE A 249 7.64 9.58 4.13
N THR A 250 8.39 10.39 3.37
CA THR A 250 8.68 10.11 1.96
C THR A 250 9.80 9.10 1.74
N GLY A 251 10.60 8.77 2.76
CA GLY A 251 11.87 8.06 2.61
C GLY A 251 13.03 8.91 2.10
N GLU A 252 12.79 10.19 1.80
CA GLU A 252 13.80 11.15 1.35
C GLU A 252 14.20 12.12 2.47
N ASP A 253 15.34 12.79 2.31
CA ASP A 253 15.71 13.91 3.18
C ASP A 253 14.61 14.99 3.16
N THR A 254 14.14 15.35 4.34
CA THR A 254 13.02 16.27 4.55
C THR A 254 13.43 17.39 5.51
N ALA A 255 12.96 18.61 5.25
CA ALA A 255 13.08 19.73 6.17
C ALA A 255 11.69 20.33 6.42
N GLU A 256 11.31 20.44 7.69
CA GLU A 256 10.01 20.99 8.08
C GLU A 256 10.21 22.32 8.81
N MET A 257 9.39 23.30 8.46
CA MET A 257 9.39 24.64 9.03
C MET A 257 7.98 24.97 9.54
N TYR A 258 7.88 25.29 10.83
CA TYR A 258 6.64 25.54 11.55
C TYR A 258 6.48 27.05 11.73
N VAL A 259 5.99 27.72 10.68
CA VAL A 259 5.83 29.17 10.60
C VAL A 259 4.49 29.64 11.15
N HIS A 260 4.37 30.94 11.44
CA HIS A 260 3.10 31.52 11.86
C HIS A 260 2.05 31.45 10.73
N GLY A 261 0.83 31.02 11.06
CA GLY A 261 -0.24 30.65 10.10
C GLY A 261 -0.91 31.81 9.35
N SER A 262 -0.28 32.97 9.24
CA SER A 262 -0.81 34.06 8.42
C SER A 262 -0.55 33.79 6.93
N ARG A 263 -1.52 34.15 6.08
CA ARG A 263 -1.39 33.96 4.63
C ARG A 263 -0.17 34.69 4.05
N ALA A 264 0.12 35.89 4.54
CA ALA A 264 1.29 36.66 4.14
C ALA A 264 2.61 35.92 4.42
N VAL A 265 2.73 35.25 5.58
CA VAL A 265 3.93 34.46 5.93
C VAL A 265 4.05 33.22 5.04
N ALA A 266 2.94 32.52 4.80
CA ALA A 266 2.92 31.34 3.93
C ALA A 266 3.29 31.68 2.47
N ASP A 267 2.72 32.76 1.92
CA ASP A 267 2.98 33.22 0.55
C ASP A 267 4.45 33.66 0.40
N ALA A 268 4.97 34.44 1.36
CA ALA A 268 6.38 34.85 1.36
C ALA A 268 7.35 33.67 1.46
N LEU A 269 7.02 32.65 2.25
CA LEU A 269 7.83 31.42 2.35
C LEU A 269 7.81 30.64 1.05
N ALA A 270 6.63 30.49 0.43
CA ALA A 270 6.48 29.80 -0.85
C ALA A 270 7.28 30.49 -1.97
N GLU A 271 7.20 31.82 -2.06
CA GLU A 271 7.99 32.61 -3.01
C GLU A 271 9.49 32.45 -2.77
N ARG A 272 9.93 32.48 -1.50
CA ARG A 272 11.33 32.27 -1.15
C ARG A 272 11.84 30.89 -1.55
N LEU A 273 11.02 29.85 -1.39
CA LEU A 273 11.34 28.47 -1.76
C LEU A 273 11.36 28.26 -3.27
N ALA A 274 10.45 28.90 -4.01
CA ALA A 274 10.40 28.85 -5.48
C ALA A 274 11.65 29.46 -6.14
N GLY A 275 12.35 30.37 -5.44
CA GLY A 275 13.58 30.98 -5.94
C GLY A 275 14.83 30.07 -5.93
N PHE A 276 14.75 28.84 -5.41
CA PHE A 276 15.87 27.91 -5.37
C PHE A 276 15.88 26.97 -6.58
N GLU A 277 17.06 26.82 -7.20
CA GLU A 277 17.25 25.86 -8.29
C GLU A 277 17.07 24.41 -7.81
N GLY A 278 16.24 23.66 -8.52
CA GLY A 278 15.88 22.27 -8.19
C GLY A 278 14.82 22.15 -7.09
N VAL A 279 14.16 23.25 -6.71
CA VAL A 279 12.98 23.26 -5.84
C VAL A 279 11.76 23.59 -6.68
N ARG A 280 10.70 22.81 -6.55
CA ARG A 280 9.40 23.09 -7.17
C ARG A 280 8.28 22.91 -6.18
N GLN A 281 7.14 23.51 -6.49
CA GLN A 281 5.91 23.24 -5.76
C GLN A 281 5.52 21.76 -5.93
N ALA A 282 5.13 21.14 -4.83
CA ALA A 282 4.61 19.78 -4.83
C ALA A 282 3.25 19.72 -5.52
N THR A 283 2.99 18.67 -6.28
CA THR A 283 1.67 18.37 -6.82
C THR A 283 0.78 17.75 -5.72
N ARG A 284 -0.52 17.59 -6.02
CA ARG A 284 -1.45 16.90 -5.13
C ARG A 284 -0.98 15.46 -4.88
N GLY A 285 -0.97 15.04 -3.62
CA GLY A 285 -0.59 13.68 -3.21
C GLY A 285 0.88 13.29 -3.45
N GLU A 286 1.75 14.25 -3.81
CA GLU A 286 3.12 13.93 -4.21
C GLU A 286 3.99 13.37 -3.07
N PHE A 287 3.79 13.83 -1.83
CA PHE A 287 4.59 13.30 -0.72
C PHE A 287 4.21 11.83 -0.45
N THR A 288 2.93 11.51 -0.51
CA THR A 288 2.43 10.12 -0.37
C THR A 288 2.86 9.27 -1.58
N LYS A 289 2.85 9.84 -2.80
CA LYS A 289 3.41 9.17 -4.00
C LYS A 289 4.87 8.80 -3.80
N ARG A 290 5.70 9.74 -3.32
CA ARG A 290 7.11 9.49 -3.00
C ARG A 290 7.28 8.43 -1.90
N ALA A 291 6.44 8.47 -0.85
CA ALA A 291 6.43 7.47 0.21
C ALA A 291 6.16 6.06 -0.35
N PHE A 292 5.17 5.92 -1.23
CA PHE A 292 4.84 4.66 -1.91
C PHE A 292 6.02 4.13 -2.74
N PHE A 293 6.59 4.95 -3.63
CA PHE A 293 7.72 4.52 -4.48
C PHE A 293 9.01 4.22 -3.70
N ASN A 294 9.15 4.80 -2.50
CA ASN A 294 10.28 4.51 -1.60
C ASN A 294 9.97 3.40 -0.59
N GLY A 295 8.90 2.61 -0.80
CA GLY A 295 8.57 1.44 0.03
C GLY A 295 8.14 1.78 1.46
N LYS A 296 7.80 3.04 1.75
CA LYS A 296 7.31 3.48 3.08
C LYS A 296 5.84 3.18 3.30
N MET A 297 5.12 2.90 2.23
CA MET A 297 3.68 2.71 2.26
C MET A 297 3.28 1.75 1.15
N ASP A 298 2.45 0.75 1.45
CA ASP A 298 1.82 -0.10 0.46
C ASP A 298 0.49 0.51 -0.05
N PHE A 299 -0.08 -0.10 -1.09
CA PHE A 299 -1.29 0.41 -1.75
C PHE A 299 -2.49 0.53 -0.79
N HIS A 300 -2.64 -0.43 0.12
CA HIS A 300 -3.72 -0.44 1.11
C HIS A 300 -3.51 0.65 2.15
N GLU A 301 -2.27 0.89 2.57
CA GLU A 301 -1.93 1.99 3.46
C GLU A 301 -2.20 3.36 2.83
N VAL A 302 -1.95 3.55 1.53
CA VAL A 302 -2.32 4.79 0.81
C VAL A 302 -3.84 4.97 0.80
N HIS A 303 -4.60 3.93 0.43
CA HIS A 303 -6.06 3.98 0.43
C HIS A 303 -6.66 4.25 1.81
N GLY A 304 -6.16 3.55 2.83
CA GLY A 304 -6.55 3.76 4.22
C GLY A 304 -6.22 5.17 4.70
N LEU A 305 -5.05 5.73 4.34
CA LEU A 305 -4.69 7.10 4.70
C LEU A 305 -5.62 8.13 4.05
N ARG A 306 -5.96 7.94 2.78
CA ARG A 306 -6.95 8.78 2.09
C ARG A 306 -8.26 8.79 2.85
N ASN A 307 -8.80 7.60 3.13
CA ASN A 307 -10.08 7.45 3.80
C ASN A 307 -10.05 8.01 5.23
N LEU A 308 -8.91 7.88 5.92
CA LEU A 308 -8.70 8.44 7.26
C LEU A 308 -8.76 9.97 7.26
N ILE A 309 -8.15 10.62 6.27
CA ILE A 309 -8.13 12.09 6.15
C ILE A 309 -9.54 12.65 5.95
N TYR A 310 -10.39 11.93 5.21
CA TYR A 310 -11.76 12.36 4.90
C TYR A 310 -12.82 11.76 5.83
N SER A 311 -12.42 11.00 6.86
CA SER A 311 -13.36 10.39 7.80
C SER A 311 -14.09 11.44 8.63
N GLU A 312 -15.43 11.37 8.63
CA GLU A 312 -16.33 12.22 9.41
C GLU A 312 -16.83 11.52 10.68
N THR A 313 -16.80 10.20 10.72
CA THR A 313 -17.27 9.38 11.84
C THR A 313 -16.17 8.51 12.45
N GLN A 314 -16.37 8.07 13.70
CA GLN A 314 -15.44 7.13 14.36
C GLN A 314 -15.36 5.78 13.66
N ARG A 315 -16.46 5.32 13.04
CA ARG A 315 -16.49 4.05 12.32
C ARG A 315 -15.69 4.13 11.02
N GLN A 316 -15.79 5.23 10.27
CA GLN A 316 -14.93 5.49 9.12
C GLN A 316 -13.46 5.51 9.53
N ARG A 317 -13.13 6.19 10.64
CA ARG A 317 -11.76 6.24 11.17
C ARG A 317 -11.22 4.84 11.48
N GLN A 318 -12.01 4.00 12.17
CA GLN A 318 -11.61 2.64 12.52
C GLN A 318 -11.43 1.77 11.27
N MET A 319 -12.39 1.82 10.33
CA MET A 319 -12.32 1.07 9.08
C MET A 319 -11.12 1.46 8.22
N SER A 320 -10.70 2.73 8.23
CA SER A 320 -9.48 3.17 7.56
C SER A 320 -8.21 2.53 8.12
N TYR A 321 -8.12 2.34 9.44
CA TYR A 321 -6.99 1.62 10.04
C TYR A 321 -6.99 0.13 9.70
N ASP A 322 -8.17 -0.48 9.69
CA ASP A 322 -8.36 -1.87 9.29
C ASP A 322 -7.98 -2.08 7.82
N GLN A 323 -8.27 -1.09 6.98
CA GLN A 323 -7.88 -1.08 5.57
C GLN A 323 -6.39 -0.90 5.37
N MET A 324 -5.71 -0.05 6.15
CA MET A 324 -4.24 0.03 6.13
C MET A 324 -3.57 -1.31 6.43
N ARG A 325 -4.21 -2.19 7.20
CA ARG A 325 -3.72 -3.54 7.49
C ARG A 325 -4.06 -4.56 6.41
N GLY A 326 -4.93 -4.21 5.45
CA GLY A 326 -5.38 -5.09 4.37
C GLY A 326 -4.25 -5.68 3.54
N GLY A 327 -3.17 -4.91 3.30
CA GLY A 327 -2.02 -5.41 2.55
C GLY A 327 -1.34 -6.61 3.21
N ALA A 328 -1.23 -6.62 4.55
CA ALA A 328 -0.68 -7.75 5.29
C ALA A 328 -1.59 -8.99 5.20
N GLU A 329 -2.90 -8.78 5.21
CA GLU A 329 -3.88 -9.84 5.09
C GLU A 329 -3.88 -10.46 3.68
N ALA A 330 -3.81 -9.64 2.64
CA ALA A 330 -3.68 -10.11 1.26
C ALA A 330 -2.41 -10.96 1.08
N ARG A 331 -1.28 -10.54 1.68
CA ARG A 331 -0.03 -11.31 1.69
C ARG A 331 -0.19 -12.66 2.40
N ARG A 332 -0.88 -12.68 3.56
CA ARG A 332 -1.15 -13.92 4.30
C ARG A 332 -1.95 -14.93 3.47
N ILE A 333 -3.03 -14.49 2.83
CA ILE A 333 -3.86 -15.36 1.98
C ILE A 333 -3.09 -15.81 0.75
N ARG A 334 -2.32 -14.92 0.11
CA ARG A 334 -1.42 -15.27 -0.99
C ARG A 334 -0.47 -16.40 -0.58
N ASP A 335 0.15 -16.32 0.60
CA ASP A 335 1.09 -17.34 1.07
C ASP A 335 0.39 -18.70 1.34
N LEU A 336 -0.87 -18.67 1.81
CA LEU A 336 -1.70 -19.89 1.94
C LEU A 336 -2.04 -20.51 0.57
N LEU A 337 -2.42 -19.68 -0.40
CA LEU A 337 -2.68 -20.13 -1.78
C LEU A 337 -1.42 -20.67 -2.43
N GLN A 338 -0.25 -20.09 -2.15
CA GLN A 338 1.02 -20.58 -2.65
C GLN A 338 1.36 -21.98 -2.11
N ASP A 339 1.11 -22.24 -0.81
CA ASP A 339 1.23 -23.59 -0.25
C ASP A 339 0.26 -24.57 -0.92
N ALA A 340 -0.99 -24.15 -1.18
CA ALA A 340 -1.98 -24.99 -1.86
C ALA A 340 -1.55 -25.34 -3.29
N VAL A 341 -1.11 -24.35 -4.08
CA VAL A 341 -0.58 -24.54 -5.45
C VAL A 341 0.61 -25.51 -5.44
N MET A 342 1.55 -25.33 -4.52
CA MET A 342 2.73 -26.20 -4.42
C MET A 342 2.35 -27.66 -4.16
N ARG A 343 1.34 -27.91 -3.32
CA ARG A 343 0.88 -29.27 -3.05
C ARG A 343 0.17 -29.88 -4.25
N THR A 344 -0.59 -29.08 -5.01
CA THR A 344 -1.20 -29.56 -6.25
C THR A 344 -0.14 -29.96 -7.27
N PHE A 345 0.97 -29.22 -7.39
CA PHE A 345 2.12 -29.63 -8.21
C PHE A 345 2.71 -30.97 -7.77
N VAL A 346 2.92 -31.17 -6.47
CA VAL A 346 3.42 -32.45 -5.94
C VAL A 346 2.46 -33.60 -6.27
N LEU A 347 1.15 -33.36 -6.20
CA LEU A 347 0.13 -34.35 -6.55
C LEU A 347 0.09 -34.66 -8.05
N MET A 348 0.31 -33.67 -8.93
CA MET A 348 0.41 -33.87 -10.38
C MET A 348 1.67 -34.65 -10.78
N ASP A 349 2.84 -34.27 -10.24
CA ASP A 349 4.13 -34.84 -10.66
C ASP A 349 4.46 -36.17 -9.97
N PHE A 350 3.93 -36.41 -8.77
CA PHE A 350 4.27 -37.57 -7.94
C PHE A 350 3.05 -38.31 -7.38
N GLY A 351 1.83 -38.13 -7.92
CA GLY A 351 0.58 -38.67 -7.36
C GLY A 351 0.58 -40.17 -7.03
N GLU A 352 1.37 -41.00 -7.73
CA GLU A 352 1.53 -42.44 -7.43
C GLU A 352 2.38 -42.73 -6.18
N HIS A 353 3.10 -41.73 -5.66
CA HIS A 353 4.07 -41.84 -4.57
C HIS A 353 3.67 -41.05 -3.31
N VAL A 354 2.53 -40.35 -3.33
CA VAL A 354 2.06 -39.53 -2.21
C VAL A 354 0.68 -40.02 -1.75
N SER A 355 0.47 -40.08 -0.43
CA SER A 355 -0.82 -40.45 0.16
C SER A 355 -1.88 -39.35 0.08
N SER A 356 -1.50 -38.14 -0.32
CA SER A 356 -2.37 -36.97 -0.35
C SER A 356 -3.40 -37.10 -1.47
N SER A 357 -4.67 -36.81 -1.17
CA SER A 357 -5.75 -36.80 -2.17
C SER A 357 -6.22 -35.39 -2.50
N ILE A 358 -7.01 -35.26 -3.57
CA ILE A 358 -7.65 -33.99 -3.95
C ILE A 358 -8.63 -33.54 -2.85
N GLU A 359 -9.26 -34.47 -2.14
CA GLU A 359 -10.14 -34.19 -1.01
C GLU A 359 -9.39 -33.53 0.15
N GLU A 360 -8.17 -34.00 0.48
CA GLU A 360 -7.35 -33.37 1.53
C GLU A 360 -6.93 -31.93 1.16
N LEU A 361 -6.70 -31.67 -0.13
CA LEU A 361 -6.44 -30.31 -0.63
C LEU A 361 -7.70 -29.45 -0.57
N ARG A 362 -8.86 -30.00 -0.94
CA ARG A 362 -10.15 -29.32 -0.86
C ARG A 362 -10.45 -28.88 0.58
N ASP A 363 -10.23 -29.75 1.56
CA ASP A 363 -10.44 -29.46 2.99
C ASP A 363 -9.55 -28.31 3.49
N ARG A 364 -8.42 -28.03 2.82
CA ARG A 364 -7.54 -26.88 3.10
C ARG A 364 -7.96 -25.61 2.38
N ILE A 365 -8.59 -25.72 1.21
CA ILE A 365 -9.03 -24.59 0.39
C ILE A 365 -10.36 -24.02 0.90
N VAL A 366 -11.27 -24.87 1.40
CA VAL A 366 -12.58 -24.43 1.92
C VAL A 366 -12.46 -23.34 3.00
N PRO A 367 -11.57 -23.45 4.01
CA PRO A 367 -11.35 -22.36 4.97
C PRO A 367 -10.85 -21.06 4.34
N ILE A 368 -10.04 -21.15 3.28
CA ILE A 368 -9.56 -19.97 2.55
C ILE A 368 -10.74 -19.32 1.82
N LEU A 369 -11.57 -20.11 1.14
CA LEU A 369 -12.78 -19.63 0.46
C LEU A 369 -13.74 -18.94 1.43
N GLU A 370 -14.04 -19.54 2.59
CA GLU A 370 -14.89 -18.92 3.62
C GLU A 370 -14.35 -17.57 4.10
N GLU A 371 -13.02 -17.48 4.24
CA GLU A 371 -12.34 -16.25 4.59
C GLU A 371 -12.40 -15.19 3.48
N VAL A 372 -12.23 -15.57 2.21
CA VAL A 372 -12.41 -14.66 1.08
C VAL A 372 -13.84 -14.14 1.00
N ILE A 373 -14.85 -14.99 1.20
CA ILE A 373 -16.26 -14.58 1.25
C ILE A 373 -16.50 -13.54 2.36
N ARG A 374 -15.92 -13.77 3.54
CA ARG A 374 -16.00 -12.81 4.65
C ARG A 374 -15.36 -11.47 4.28
N LEU A 375 -14.16 -11.50 3.69
CA LEU A 375 -13.45 -10.29 3.26
C LEU A 375 -14.20 -9.53 2.17
N GLU A 376 -14.83 -10.23 1.22
CA GLU A 376 -15.67 -9.63 0.17
C GLU A 376 -16.87 -8.89 0.77
N ASN A 377 -17.61 -9.54 1.67
CA ASN A 377 -18.75 -8.93 2.34
C ASN A 377 -18.34 -7.70 3.17
N ARG A 378 -17.19 -7.79 3.82
CA ARG A 378 -16.63 -6.66 4.57
C ARG A 378 -16.19 -5.52 3.67
N ALA A 379 -15.54 -5.81 2.54
CA ALA A 379 -15.11 -4.78 1.59
C ALA A 379 -16.31 -4.01 1.03
N LYS A 380 -17.43 -4.70 0.73
CA LYS A 380 -18.71 -4.07 0.34
C LYS A 380 -19.24 -3.13 1.43
N GLY A 381 -19.26 -3.59 2.69
CA GLY A 381 -19.66 -2.75 3.83
C GLY A 381 -18.73 -1.54 4.04
N ALA A 382 -17.42 -1.73 3.93
CA ALA A 382 -16.42 -0.66 4.08
C ALA A 382 -16.55 0.42 2.99
N GLU A 383 -16.88 0.03 1.76
CA GLU A 383 -17.16 0.97 0.66
C GLU A 383 -18.34 1.89 1.03
N ILE A 384 -19.43 1.32 1.53
CA ILE A 384 -20.61 2.08 2.00
C ILE A 384 -20.23 2.99 3.18
N VAL A 385 -19.50 2.47 4.17
CA VAL A 385 -19.06 3.25 5.34
C VAL A 385 -18.24 4.47 4.90
N HIS A 386 -17.29 4.31 3.96
CA HIS A 386 -16.44 5.40 3.49
C HIS A 386 -17.14 6.39 2.56
N ARG A 387 -17.96 5.90 1.63
CA ARG A 387 -18.74 6.74 0.72
C ARG A 387 -19.84 7.51 1.47
N GLY A 388 -20.38 6.90 2.53
CA GLY A 388 -21.62 7.31 3.16
C GLY A 388 -22.85 6.83 2.38
N LEU A 389 -24.00 7.00 3.00
CA LEU A 389 -25.32 6.67 2.43
C LEU A 389 -26.06 7.93 1.99
N ARG A 390 -26.84 7.81 0.91
CA ARG A 390 -27.73 8.87 0.45
C ARG A 390 -29.17 8.49 0.75
N ALA A 391 -29.82 9.25 1.61
CA ALA A 391 -31.23 9.10 1.92
C ALA A 391 -32.07 10.21 1.27
N VAL A 392 -33.17 9.83 0.64
CA VAL A 392 -34.13 10.77 0.06
C VAL A 392 -35.43 10.75 0.86
N ILE A 393 -35.92 11.94 1.23
CA ILE A 393 -37.24 12.07 1.86
C ILE A 393 -38.28 12.35 0.78
N LEU A 394 -39.32 11.51 0.76
CA LEU A 394 -40.44 11.58 -0.17
C LEU A 394 -41.75 11.71 0.60
N GLY A 395 -42.78 12.23 -0.07
CA GLY A 395 -44.12 12.37 0.50
C GLY A 395 -44.89 13.50 -0.14
N ARG A 396 -46.21 13.47 -0.04
CA ARG A 396 -47.09 14.54 -0.56
C ARG A 396 -46.84 15.89 0.11
N PRO A 397 -47.25 17.02 -0.49
CA PRO A 397 -47.26 18.31 0.20
C PRO A 397 -47.96 18.20 1.57
N ASN A 398 -47.48 18.96 2.56
CA ASN A 398 -48.05 19.01 3.92
C ASN A 398 -48.02 17.72 4.76
N THR A 399 -47.33 16.65 4.35
CA THR A 399 -47.11 15.45 5.20
C THR A 399 -46.10 15.70 6.34
N GLY A 400 -45.42 16.85 6.33
CA GLY A 400 -44.50 17.28 7.39
C GLY A 400 -43.04 16.84 7.19
N LYS A 401 -42.61 16.64 5.93
CA LYS A 401 -41.22 16.35 5.53
C LYS A 401 -40.20 17.33 6.13
N SER A 402 -40.41 18.63 5.96
CA SER A 402 -39.49 19.67 6.45
C SER A 402 -39.46 19.72 7.99
N SER A 403 -40.59 19.44 8.66
CA SER A 403 -40.62 19.29 10.11
C SER A 403 -39.80 18.08 10.57
N LEU A 404 -39.89 16.95 9.86
CA LEU A 404 -39.11 15.74 10.16
C LEU A 404 -37.61 15.98 9.94
N MET A 405 -37.25 16.62 8.83
CA MET A 405 -35.86 17.01 8.56
C MET A 405 -35.28 17.89 9.65
N ASN A 406 -36.01 18.92 10.07
CA ASN A 406 -35.57 19.80 11.15
C ASN A 406 -35.42 19.04 12.48
N ALA A 407 -36.33 18.10 12.78
CA ALA A 407 -36.24 17.26 13.97
C ALA A 407 -35.01 16.34 13.93
N LEU A 408 -34.66 15.77 12.77
CA LEU A 408 -33.46 14.96 12.56
C LEU A 408 -32.18 15.80 12.67
N ALA A 409 -32.17 17.02 12.12
CA ALA A 409 -31.04 17.95 12.21
C ALA A 409 -30.72 18.39 13.64
N GLN A 410 -31.69 18.37 14.55
CA GLN A 410 -31.48 18.81 15.93
C GLN A 410 -30.86 17.76 16.84
N ARG A 411 -30.75 16.49 16.41
CA ARG A 411 -30.33 15.38 17.29
C ARG A 411 -28.94 14.82 17.01
N ASP A 412 -28.56 14.61 15.74
CA ASP A 412 -27.33 13.87 15.40
C ASP A 412 -26.67 14.37 14.09
N VAL A 413 -26.40 15.67 14.00
CA VAL A 413 -25.64 16.23 12.86
C VAL A 413 -24.16 15.90 13.00
N ALA A 414 -23.62 15.18 12.01
CA ALA A 414 -22.24 14.72 12.02
C ALA A 414 -21.24 15.88 11.88
N ILE A 415 -21.56 16.88 11.04
CA ILE A 415 -20.87 18.16 10.82
C ILE A 415 -21.78 18.98 9.87
N VAL A 416 -22.05 20.26 10.15
CA VAL A 416 -22.58 21.19 9.12
C VAL A 416 -21.38 21.63 8.27
N SER A 417 -21.28 21.11 7.05
CA SER A 417 -20.19 21.50 6.14
C SER A 417 -20.56 22.77 5.39
N GLU A 418 -19.99 23.91 5.80
CA GLU A 418 -19.92 25.11 4.96
C GLU A 418 -18.84 24.92 3.89
N ARG A 419 -19.05 24.03 2.91
CA ARG A 419 -18.22 24.06 1.70
C ARG A 419 -18.63 25.27 0.87
N ALA A 420 -17.85 26.35 0.98
CA ALA A 420 -17.96 27.54 0.14
C ALA A 420 -17.91 27.14 -1.35
N GLY A 421 -19.07 27.18 -2.03
CA GLY A 421 -19.12 26.96 -3.48
C GLY A 421 -20.46 26.50 -4.07
N THR A 422 -21.40 25.97 -3.29
CA THR A 422 -22.70 25.48 -3.84
C THR A 422 -23.89 26.25 -3.27
N THR A 423 -23.85 27.57 -3.38
CA THR A 423 -25.03 28.41 -3.20
C THR A 423 -25.86 28.40 -4.48
N ARG A 424 -26.74 27.40 -4.58
CA ARG A 424 -28.06 27.41 -5.25
C ARG A 424 -28.54 25.95 -5.34
N ASP A 425 -29.64 25.67 -4.66
CA ASP A 425 -30.48 24.47 -4.76
C ASP A 425 -30.13 23.23 -3.90
N THR A 426 -31.03 22.97 -2.94
CA THR A 426 -31.16 21.82 -2.03
C THR A 426 -30.44 21.91 -0.68
N ILE A 427 -31.21 21.94 0.40
CA ILE A 427 -30.72 21.77 1.77
C ILE A 427 -30.36 20.28 1.95
N GLU A 428 -29.07 19.98 2.09
CA GLU A 428 -28.54 18.65 2.41
C GLU A 428 -28.15 18.63 3.89
N ILE A 429 -28.72 17.70 4.66
CA ILE A 429 -28.36 17.50 6.08
C ILE A 429 -27.49 16.26 6.17
N ARG A 430 -26.38 16.32 6.92
CA ARG A 430 -25.54 15.14 7.18
C ARG A 430 -25.80 14.59 8.58
N LEU A 431 -26.31 13.36 8.64
CA LEU A 431 -26.58 12.62 9.86
C LEU A 431 -25.49 11.58 10.10
N ASN A 432 -25.21 11.24 11.35
CA ASN A 432 -24.42 10.07 11.71
C ASN A 432 -25.36 8.93 12.14
N ILE A 433 -25.52 7.92 11.30
CA ILE A 433 -26.41 6.77 11.55
C ILE A 433 -25.55 5.53 11.76
N GLY A 434 -25.54 4.95 12.98
CA GLY A 434 -24.78 3.73 13.26
C GLY A 434 -23.27 3.87 12.97
N GLY A 435 -22.74 5.09 13.08
CA GLY A 435 -21.36 5.41 12.71
C GLY A 435 -21.12 5.67 11.22
N VAL A 436 -22.14 5.66 10.36
CA VAL A 436 -22.01 5.92 8.92
C VAL A 436 -22.58 7.31 8.61
N PRO A 437 -21.86 8.18 7.87
CA PRO A 437 -22.42 9.44 7.43
C PRO A 437 -23.52 9.19 6.41
N MET A 438 -24.70 9.77 6.65
CA MET A 438 -25.85 9.71 5.78
C MET A 438 -26.23 11.12 5.34
N SER A 439 -26.18 11.40 4.04
CA SER A 439 -26.70 12.63 3.49
C SER A 439 -28.20 12.51 3.23
N LEU A 440 -28.96 13.39 3.87
CA LEU A 440 -30.40 13.48 3.77
C LEU A 440 -30.75 14.64 2.85
N THR A 441 -31.34 14.31 1.71
CA THR A 441 -31.68 15.29 0.68
C THR A 441 -33.19 15.51 0.66
N ASP A 442 -33.64 16.76 0.85
CA ASP A 442 -35.05 17.10 0.65
C ASP A 442 -35.38 17.06 -0.85
N THR A 443 -36.52 16.46 -1.19
CA THR A 443 -37.14 16.69 -2.51
C THR A 443 -37.93 17.99 -2.53
N ALA A 444 -38.23 18.59 -1.37
CA ALA A 444 -38.98 19.83 -1.24
C ALA A 444 -38.09 21.09 -1.25
N GLY A 445 -37.43 21.33 -2.38
CA GLY A 445 -37.32 22.68 -2.93
C GLY A 445 -38.63 23.13 -3.58
N ILE A 446 -39.77 22.70 -3.02
CA ILE A 446 -41.12 23.04 -3.47
C ILE A 446 -41.58 24.19 -2.58
N HIS A 447 -40.97 25.37 -2.76
CA HIS A 447 -41.64 26.60 -2.39
C HIS A 447 -42.50 27.04 -3.57
N GLU A 448 -43.80 26.88 -3.38
CA GLU A 448 -44.91 27.72 -3.85
C GLU A 448 -44.64 28.59 -5.09
N THR A 449 -45.00 28.08 -6.26
CA THR A 449 -45.77 28.87 -7.24
C THR A 449 -46.62 27.92 -8.07
N ALA A 450 -47.92 28.18 -8.08
CA ALA A 450 -48.90 27.47 -8.88
C ALA A 450 -48.59 27.56 -10.39
N ASP A 451 -48.93 26.49 -11.10
CA ASP A 451 -49.21 26.42 -12.54
C ASP A 451 -48.09 26.21 -13.59
N SER A 452 -46.87 25.75 -13.24
CA SER A 452 -45.98 25.16 -14.30
C SER A 452 -44.85 24.22 -13.86
N LEU A 453 -44.72 23.89 -12.57
CA LEU A 453 -43.53 23.22 -12.00
C LEU A 453 -43.67 21.73 -11.65
N GLU A 454 -44.81 21.10 -11.92
CA GLU A 454 -45.11 19.73 -11.45
C GLU A 454 -44.26 18.66 -12.16
N LYS A 455 -44.02 18.79 -13.47
CA LYS A 455 -43.14 17.88 -14.22
C LYS A 455 -41.68 17.99 -13.76
N GLU A 456 -41.19 19.22 -13.55
CA GLU A 456 -39.81 19.44 -13.11
C GLU A 456 -39.60 19.02 -11.65
N GLY A 457 -40.65 19.06 -10.82
CA GLY A 457 -40.64 18.48 -9.47
C GLY A 457 -40.54 16.96 -9.49
N ILE A 458 -41.33 16.29 -10.34
CA ILE A 458 -41.28 14.83 -10.52
C ILE A 458 -39.94 14.40 -11.12
N ASP A 459 -39.44 15.08 -12.15
CA ASP A 459 -38.16 14.75 -12.78
C ASP A 459 -36.97 14.95 -11.82
N ARG A 460 -37.03 15.96 -10.94
CA ARG A 460 -36.04 16.15 -9.87
C ARG A 460 -36.13 15.07 -8.79
N ALA A 461 -37.34 14.66 -8.39
CA ALA A 461 -37.52 13.56 -7.45
C ALA A 461 -36.98 12.24 -8.03
N LYS A 462 -37.26 11.94 -9.32
CA LYS A 462 -36.71 10.79 -10.03
C LYS A 462 -35.18 10.80 -10.04
N ARG A 463 -34.55 11.93 -10.39
CA ARG A 463 -33.07 12.05 -10.35
C ARG A 463 -32.49 11.81 -8.96
N LYS A 464 -33.12 12.33 -7.91
CA LYS A 464 -32.66 12.14 -6.53
C LYS A 464 -32.83 10.70 -6.04
N ILE A 465 -33.88 10.01 -6.49
CA ILE A 465 -34.11 8.60 -6.17
C ILE A 465 -33.11 7.69 -6.88
N LEU A 466 -32.73 8.00 -8.13
CA LEU A 466 -31.71 7.24 -8.86
C LEU A 466 -30.35 7.21 -8.14
N ASP A 467 -30.03 8.28 -7.42
CA ASP A 467 -28.80 8.41 -6.66
C ASP A 467 -28.96 8.03 -5.16
N ALA A 468 -30.14 7.57 -4.74
CA ALA A 468 -30.43 7.25 -3.34
C ALA A 468 -30.14 5.80 -3.00
N ASP A 469 -29.61 5.58 -1.80
CA ASP A 469 -29.41 4.26 -1.20
C ASP A 469 -30.61 3.84 -0.33
N VAL A 470 -31.34 4.82 0.23
CA VAL A 470 -32.48 4.60 1.13
C VAL A 470 -33.59 5.62 0.86
N VAL A 471 -34.84 5.15 0.88
CA VAL A 471 -36.03 6.01 0.75
C VAL A 471 -36.72 6.16 2.12
N ILE A 472 -37.00 7.39 2.51
CA ILE A 472 -37.82 7.71 3.69
C ILE A 472 -39.15 8.28 3.20
N ALA A 473 -40.20 7.45 3.20
CA ALA A 473 -41.51 7.82 2.70
C ALA A 473 -42.39 8.37 3.83
N VAL A 474 -42.65 9.68 3.81
CA VAL A 474 -43.43 10.38 4.84
C VAL A 474 -44.89 10.52 4.42
N VAL A 475 -45.77 9.88 5.19
CA VAL A 475 -47.23 9.90 5.02
C VAL A 475 -47.91 10.53 6.23
N ASP A 476 -49.11 11.08 6.05
CA ASP A 476 -49.91 11.59 7.17
C ASP A 476 -50.54 10.40 7.89
N ALA A 477 -50.37 10.30 9.22
CA ALA A 477 -50.89 9.18 10.00
C ALA A 477 -52.42 9.04 9.95
N ARG A 478 -53.13 10.09 9.53
CA ARG A 478 -54.59 10.11 9.35
C ARG A 478 -55.04 9.53 8.01
N ASP A 479 -54.12 9.36 7.05
CA ASP A 479 -54.44 8.79 5.74
C ASP A 479 -54.93 7.35 5.87
N SER A 480 -55.90 6.96 5.04
CA SER A 480 -56.40 5.57 5.01
C SER A 480 -55.43 4.65 4.27
N GLU A 481 -55.57 3.33 4.46
CA GLU A 481 -54.79 2.31 3.76
C GLU A 481 -54.61 2.59 2.27
N HIS A 482 -55.74 2.87 1.64
CA HIS A 482 -55.85 3.01 0.20
C HIS A 482 -55.06 4.22 -0.30
N VAL A 483 -55.05 5.31 0.48
CA VAL A 483 -54.27 6.51 0.15
C VAL A 483 -52.79 6.22 0.27
N VAL A 484 -52.35 5.53 1.35
CA VAL A 484 -50.95 5.15 1.53
C VAL A 484 -50.48 4.20 0.41
N LYS A 485 -51.26 3.16 0.08
CA LYS A 485 -50.95 2.24 -1.02
C LYS A 485 -50.84 2.96 -2.38
N SER A 486 -51.71 3.94 -2.64
CA SER A 486 -51.62 4.77 -3.85
C SER A 486 -50.33 5.57 -3.89
N ILE A 487 -49.94 6.20 -2.77
CA ILE A 487 -48.71 6.97 -2.67
C ILE A 487 -47.50 6.06 -2.88
N LEU A 488 -47.46 4.88 -2.27
CA LEU A 488 -46.36 3.94 -2.45
C LEU A 488 -46.22 3.46 -3.89
N LYS A 489 -47.35 3.24 -4.58
CA LYS A 489 -47.35 2.90 -6.01
C LYS A 489 -46.83 4.06 -6.87
N GLU A 490 -47.24 5.29 -6.59
CA GLU A 490 -46.70 6.49 -7.25
C GLU A 490 -45.18 6.60 -7.05
N LEU A 491 -44.66 6.27 -5.86
CA LEU A 491 -43.21 6.27 -5.57
C LEU A 491 -42.48 5.10 -6.25
N GLU A 492 -43.11 3.94 -6.35
CA GLU A 492 -42.58 2.76 -7.05
C GLU A 492 -42.37 3.04 -8.54
N GLU A 493 -43.23 3.87 -9.14
CA GLU A 493 -43.10 4.33 -10.53
C GLU A 493 -41.91 5.29 -10.76
N LEU A 494 -41.30 5.81 -9.69
CA LEU A 494 -40.15 6.70 -9.77
C LEU A 494 -38.80 5.96 -9.76
N THR A 495 -38.79 4.64 -9.48
CA THR A 495 -37.58 3.83 -9.45
C THR A 495 -37.70 2.59 -10.34
N GLU A 496 -36.59 2.25 -11.00
CA GLU A 496 -36.43 1.00 -11.75
C GLU A 496 -35.72 -0.07 -10.93
N ILE A 497 -35.16 0.30 -9.76
CA ILE A 497 -34.34 -0.53 -8.88
C ILE A 497 -35.04 -0.69 -7.53
N SER A 498 -34.92 -1.87 -6.92
CA SER A 498 -35.41 -2.11 -5.57
C SER A 498 -34.56 -1.35 -4.54
N LEU A 499 -35.18 -0.44 -3.80
CA LEU A 499 -34.53 0.33 -2.74
C LEU A 499 -35.16 0.02 -1.38
N PRO A 500 -34.34 -0.06 -0.30
CA PRO A 500 -34.87 -0.19 1.04
C PRO A 500 -35.62 1.09 1.42
N MET A 501 -36.83 0.91 1.92
CA MET A 501 -37.74 2.00 2.27
C MET A 501 -38.18 1.92 3.73
N ILE A 502 -38.14 3.06 4.42
CA ILE A 502 -38.74 3.23 5.74
C ILE A 502 -39.95 4.15 5.60
N ILE A 503 -41.13 3.65 6.00
CA ILE A 503 -42.36 4.44 6.00
C ILE A 503 -42.44 5.21 7.32
N VAL A 504 -42.60 6.52 7.24
CA VAL A 504 -42.75 7.41 8.39
C VAL A 504 -44.17 7.96 8.42
N ARG A 505 -44.96 7.48 9.39
CA ARG A 505 -46.33 7.94 9.65
C ARG A 505 -46.28 9.15 10.57
N ASN A 506 -46.22 10.34 9.98
CA ASN A 506 -46.07 11.59 10.71
C ASN A 506 -47.44 12.14 11.18
N LYS A 507 -47.45 13.03 12.18
CA LYS A 507 -48.65 13.56 12.86
C LYS A 507 -49.46 12.50 13.61
N SER A 508 -48.75 11.51 14.16
CA SER A 508 -49.36 10.44 14.98
C SER A 508 -50.09 10.95 16.23
N ASP A 509 -49.83 12.18 16.67
CA ASP A 509 -50.57 12.84 17.76
C ASP A 509 -52.04 13.14 17.42
N LEU A 510 -52.39 13.16 16.14
CA LEU A 510 -53.73 13.50 15.67
C LEU A 510 -54.65 12.27 15.49
N THR A 511 -54.16 11.06 15.73
CA THR A 511 -54.93 9.83 15.48
C THR A 511 -54.39 8.62 16.24
N GLU A 512 -55.29 7.81 16.79
CA GLU A 512 -54.96 6.50 17.38
C GLU A 512 -55.01 5.37 16.34
N ASN A 513 -55.29 5.69 15.07
CA ASN A 513 -55.46 4.71 14.01
C ASN A 513 -54.14 3.93 13.80
N LYS A 514 -54.14 2.63 14.08
CA LYS A 514 -52.99 1.72 13.87
C LYS A 514 -53.12 0.87 12.59
N ALA A 515 -54.04 1.22 11.69
CA ALA A 515 -54.45 0.33 10.61
C ALA A 515 -53.33 -0.18 9.70
N PHE A 516 -52.18 0.51 9.59
CA PHE A 516 -51.04 0.13 8.72
C PHE A 516 -49.71 -0.01 9.47
N ASP A 517 -49.70 -0.59 10.67
CA ASP A 517 -48.46 -0.94 11.37
C ASP A 517 -47.61 -1.97 10.59
N LYS A 518 -48.19 -2.66 9.61
CA LYS A 518 -47.48 -3.50 8.62
C LYS A 518 -47.99 -3.19 7.22
N VAL A 519 -47.09 -2.70 6.37
CA VAL A 519 -47.33 -2.55 4.93
C VAL A 519 -46.54 -3.66 4.25
N GLU A 520 -47.19 -4.45 3.41
CA GLU A 520 -46.49 -5.49 2.64
C GLU A 520 -45.52 -4.85 1.63
N PRO A 521 -44.33 -5.44 1.43
CA PRO A 521 -43.38 -4.99 0.41
C PRO A 521 -44.04 -4.97 -0.98
N THR A 522 -43.65 -4.04 -1.84
CA THR A 522 -44.04 -4.06 -3.25
C THR A 522 -42.92 -4.64 -4.11
N SER A 523 -43.16 -4.80 -5.42
CA SER A 523 -42.18 -5.42 -6.33
C SER A 523 -40.84 -4.70 -6.42
N ARG A 524 -40.82 -3.38 -6.18
CA ARG A 524 -39.61 -2.52 -6.30
C ARG A 524 -39.34 -1.64 -5.08
N LEU A 525 -40.10 -1.76 -4.01
CA LEU A 525 -39.83 -1.06 -2.74
C LEU A 525 -39.88 -2.09 -1.62
N ASP A 526 -38.70 -2.37 -1.06
CA ASP A 526 -38.58 -3.27 0.08
C ASP A 526 -38.89 -2.47 1.36
N VAL A 527 -40.09 -2.67 1.91
CA VAL A 527 -40.52 -1.99 3.13
C VAL A 527 -39.80 -2.64 4.30
N VAL A 528 -38.70 -2.01 4.73
CA VAL A 528 -37.84 -2.52 5.82
C VAL A 528 -38.46 -2.26 7.18
N ASP A 529 -39.12 -1.10 7.35
CA ASP A 529 -39.77 -0.74 8.61
C ASP A 529 -40.87 0.33 8.43
N CYS A 530 -41.75 0.44 9.42
CA CYS A 530 -42.81 1.45 9.50
C CYS A 530 -42.82 2.10 10.88
N VAL A 531 -42.59 3.41 10.95
CA VAL A 531 -42.42 4.16 12.21
C VAL A 531 -43.42 5.31 12.32
N ALA A 532 -44.09 5.41 13.46
CA ALA A 532 -44.94 6.55 13.79
C ALA A 532 -44.12 7.69 14.41
N THR A 533 -44.35 8.93 13.96
CA THR A 533 -43.66 10.12 14.46
C THR A 533 -44.60 11.29 14.70
N CYS A 534 -44.23 12.18 15.61
CA CYS A 534 -44.74 13.54 15.70
C CYS A 534 -43.55 14.48 15.55
N ALA A 535 -43.24 14.85 14.30
CA ALA A 535 -42.04 15.62 13.99
C ALA A 535 -41.96 16.97 14.75
N LEU A 536 -43.10 17.63 14.99
CA LEU A 536 -43.16 18.91 15.72
C LEU A 536 -42.77 18.79 17.20
N ARG A 537 -43.08 17.65 17.84
CA ARG A 537 -42.71 17.37 19.23
C ARG A 537 -41.44 16.53 19.35
N THR A 538 -40.84 16.14 18.22
CA THR A 538 -39.70 15.22 18.11
C THR A 538 -39.96 13.81 18.69
N GLU A 539 -41.22 13.43 18.88
CA GLU A 539 -41.62 12.11 19.36
C GLU A 539 -41.53 11.08 18.22
N GLY A 540 -41.11 9.85 18.52
CA GLY A 540 -40.93 8.78 17.53
C GLY A 540 -39.70 8.93 16.60
N VAL A 541 -39.06 10.11 16.56
CA VAL A 541 -37.84 10.35 15.75
C VAL A 541 -36.70 9.42 16.17
N ARG A 542 -36.57 9.11 17.47
CA ARG A 542 -35.60 8.12 17.96
C ARG A 542 -35.86 6.72 17.39
N SER A 543 -37.13 6.32 17.25
CA SER A 543 -37.48 5.03 16.66
C SER A 543 -37.09 4.99 15.18
N LEU A 544 -37.26 6.09 14.45
CA LEU A 544 -36.80 6.22 13.07
C LEU A 544 -35.27 6.09 12.99
N MET A 545 -34.53 6.76 13.88
CA MET A 545 -33.08 6.62 13.97
C MET A 545 -32.66 5.17 14.24
N THR A 546 -33.31 4.47 15.17
CA THR A 546 -33.03 3.04 15.45
C THR A 546 -33.38 2.12 14.28
N SER A 547 -34.40 2.45 13.47
CA SER A 547 -34.69 1.71 12.23
C SER A 547 -33.61 1.94 11.17
N LEU A 548 -33.14 3.19 11.02
CA LEU A 548 -32.03 3.53 10.14
C LEU A 548 -30.71 2.88 10.59
N GLU A 549 -30.43 2.84 11.90
CA GLU A 549 -29.27 2.16 12.48
C GLU A 549 -29.28 0.66 12.16
N ARG A 550 -30.42 -0.02 12.35
CA ARG A 550 -30.58 -1.44 11.98
C ARG A 550 -30.37 -1.69 10.49
N LEU A 551 -30.86 -0.79 9.64
CA LEU A 551 -30.62 -0.85 8.20
C LEU A 551 -29.12 -0.72 7.89
N VAL A 552 -28.43 0.22 8.52
CA VAL A 552 -26.97 0.40 8.36
C VAL A 552 -26.20 -0.83 8.85
N GLU A 553 -26.58 -1.43 9.98
CA GLU A 553 -25.97 -2.65 10.51
C GLU A 553 -26.12 -3.84 9.55
N ASN A 554 -27.29 -3.98 8.91
CA ASN A 554 -27.51 -5.04 7.93
C ASN A 554 -26.72 -4.83 6.63
N LEU A 555 -26.60 -3.58 6.16
CA LEU A 555 -25.85 -3.25 4.94
C LEU A 555 -24.34 -3.32 5.16
N CYS A 556 -23.89 -2.95 6.37
CA CYS A 556 -22.50 -2.85 6.75
C CYS A 556 -22.32 -3.60 8.07
N PRO A 557 -22.23 -4.93 8.10
CA PRO A 557 -21.88 -5.64 9.33
C PRO A 557 -20.44 -5.27 9.74
N ASP A 558 -20.20 -5.08 11.04
CA ASP A 558 -18.87 -4.87 11.60
C ASP A 558 -18.44 -6.12 12.38
N ASP A 559 -17.59 -6.93 11.79
CA ASP A 559 -17.02 -8.13 12.41
C ASP A 559 -15.63 -7.89 13.02
N GLY A 560 -15.05 -6.69 12.83
CA GLY A 560 -13.70 -6.33 13.28
C GLY A 560 -12.59 -7.10 12.55
N GLY A 561 -11.37 -6.54 12.44
CA GLY A 561 -10.23 -7.16 11.73
C GLY A 561 -9.74 -6.39 10.49
N PRO A 562 -8.97 -6.99 9.57
CA PRO A 562 -8.48 -6.32 8.36
C PRO A 562 -9.56 -6.18 7.28
N CYS A 563 -9.47 -5.11 6.47
CA CYS A 563 -10.36 -4.87 5.33
C CYS A 563 -9.54 -4.70 4.05
N LEU A 564 -10.00 -5.28 2.95
CA LEU A 564 -9.40 -5.09 1.63
C LEU A 564 -10.16 -4.01 0.85
N THR A 565 -9.51 -3.41 -0.14
CA THR A 565 -10.01 -2.25 -0.89
C THR A 565 -10.85 -2.59 -2.13
N ASP A 566 -10.64 -3.76 -2.74
CA ASP A 566 -11.12 -4.06 -4.09
C ASP A 566 -12.14 -5.21 -4.08
N THR A 567 -13.42 -4.84 -4.18
CA THR A 567 -14.55 -5.77 -4.17
C THR A 567 -14.63 -6.61 -5.45
N LEU A 568 -14.18 -6.08 -6.60
CA LEU A 568 -14.19 -6.80 -7.87
C LEU A 568 -13.17 -7.93 -7.85
N LEU A 569 -11.92 -7.60 -7.48
CA LEU A 569 -10.85 -8.61 -7.37
C LEU A 569 -11.21 -9.68 -6.32
N LEU A 570 -11.90 -9.31 -5.23
CA LEU A 570 -12.38 -10.29 -4.24
C LEU A 570 -13.45 -11.21 -4.80
N SER A 571 -14.40 -10.68 -5.58
CA SER A 571 -15.42 -11.49 -6.25
C SER A 571 -14.79 -12.45 -7.27
N GLU A 572 -13.81 -11.99 -8.05
CA GLU A 572 -13.07 -12.84 -8.99
C GLU A 572 -12.30 -13.94 -8.26
N ALA A 573 -11.61 -13.61 -7.16
CA ALA A 573 -10.91 -14.60 -6.35
C ALA A 573 -11.87 -15.62 -5.71
N ARG A 574 -13.05 -15.17 -5.24
CA ARG A 574 -14.10 -16.05 -4.74
C ARG A 574 -14.54 -17.03 -5.81
N GLU A 575 -14.85 -16.55 -7.02
CA GLU A 575 -15.30 -17.40 -8.13
C GLU A 575 -14.23 -18.44 -8.51
N GLU A 576 -12.97 -18.03 -8.61
CA GLU A 576 -11.85 -18.96 -8.88
C GLU A 576 -11.71 -20.02 -7.78
N LEU A 577 -11.91 -19.67 -6.50
CA LEU A 577 -11.87 -20.62 -5.38
C LEU A 577 -13.11 -21.54 -5.32
N GLU A 578 -14.30 -21.04 -5.65
CA GLU A 578 -15.51 -21.86 -5.79
C GLU A 578 -15.34 -22.90 -6.89
N ASN A 579 -14.79 -22.49 -8.03
CA ASN A 579 -14.44 -23.39 -9.13
C ASN A 579 -13.39 -24.41 -8.70
N ALA A 580 -12.32 -23.99 -8.02
CA ALA A 580 -11.28 -24.87 -7.48
C ALA A 580 -11.86 -25.96 -6.56
N VAL A 581 -12.81 -25.63 -5.68
CA VAL A 581 -13.45 -26.59 -4.79
C VAL A 581 -14.33 -27.58 -5.57
N SER A 582 -14.93 -27.17 -6.69
CA SER A 582 -15.85 -27.99 -7.47
C SER A 582 -15.18 -29.02 -8.40
N VAL A 583 -13.94 -28.76 -8.83
CA VAL A 583 -13.24 -29.63 -9.79
C VAL A 583 -12.66 -30.88 -9.13
N GLN A 584 -12.53 -31.95 -9.93
CA GLN A 584 -11.89 -33.21 -9.53
C GLN A 584 -10.58 -33.48 -10.28
N ASP A 585 -10.24 -32.65 -11.26
CA ASP A 585 -8.99 -32.75 -12.00
C ASP A 585 -7.92 -31.88 -11.32
N SER A 586 -6.74 -32.46 -11.06
CA SER A 586 -5.65 -31.79 -10.35
C SER A 586 -5.00 -30.66 -11.16
N ALA A 587 -5.00 -30.73 -12.50
CA ALA A 587 -4.48 -29.68 -13.35
C ALA A 587 -5.43 -28.47 -13.38
N LEU A 588 -6.75 -28.71 -13.50
CA LEU A 588 -7.76 -27.65 -13.40
C LEU A 588 -7.77 -27.00 -12.01
N LEU A 589 -7.64 -27.80 -10.95
CA LEU A 589 -7.48 -27.30 -9.59
C LEU A 589 -6.26 -26.36 -9.48
N CYS A 590 -5.12 -26.76 -10.05
CA CYS A 590 -3.91 -25.96 -10.04
C CYS A 590 -4.10 -24.62 -10.77
N ASP A 591 -4.75 -24.62 -11.94
CA ASP A 591 -5.00 -23.41 -12.73
C ASP A 591 -5.88 -22.40 -11.96
N HIS A 592 -7.00 -22.84 -11.39
CA HIS A 592 -7.86 -21.97 -10.57
C HIS A 592 -7.13 -21.40 -9.36
N LEU A 593 -6.33 -22.22 -8.66
CA LEU A 593 -5.52 -21.74 -7.53
C LEU A 593 -4.41 -20.76 -7.95
N GLN A 594 -3.79 -20.93 -9.11
CA GLN A 594 -2.81 -19.99 -9.65
C GLN A 594 -3.45 -18.63 -9.97
N ARG A 595 -4.65 -18.61 -10.54
CA ARG A 595 -5.39 -17.36 -10.80
C ARG A 595 -5.75 -16.64 -9.51
N ALA A 596 -6.28 -17.37 -8.52
CA ALA A 596 -6.55 -16.80 -7.20
C ALA A 596 -5.26 -16.25 -6.55
N LEU A 597 -4.14 -16.97 -6.67
CA LEU A 597 -2.83 -16.54 -6.19
C LEU A 597 -2.37 -15.24 -6.87
N ASP A 598 -2.53 -15.13 -8.18
CA ASP A 598 -2.18 -13.92 -8.95
C ASP A 598 -3.06 -12.72 -8.56
N ILE A 599 -4.37 -12.93 -8.35
CA ILE A 599 -5.30 -11.90 -7.88
C ILE A 599 -4.87 -11.38 -6.50
N PHE A 600 -4.57 -12.27 -5.54
CA PHE A 600 -4.05 -11.85 -4.23
C PHE A 600 -2.64 -11.26 -4.31
N GLY A 601 -1.84 -11.64 -5.32
CA GLY A 601 -0.58 -10.99 -5.67
C GLY A 601 -0.78 -9.53 -6.09
N GLN A 602 -1.80 -9.25 -6.90
CA GLN A 602 -2.19 -7.89 -7.28
C GLN A 602 -2.64 -7.09 -6.07
N MET A 603 -3.56 -7.64 -5.25
CA MET A 603 -4.02 -7.00 -4.03
C MET A 603 -2.89 -6.73 -3.05
N ALA A 604 -1.90 -7.61 -2.92
CA ALA A 604 -0.73 -7.42 -2.06
C ALA A 604 0.20 -6.26 -2.51
N GLY A 605 -0.07 -5.64 -3.68
CA GLY A 605 0.72 -4.55 -4.25
C GLY A 605 1.89 -5.01 -5.12
N SER A 606 1.94 -6.29 -5.51
CA SER A 606 3.05 -6.86 -6.31
C SER A 606 3.02 -6.38 -7.77
N THR A 607 1.87 -5.90 -8.24
CA THR A 607 1.62 -5.42 -9.60
C THR A 607 0.56 -4.33 -9.55
N VAL A 608 0.98 -3.06 -9.59
CA VAL A 608 0.06 -1.91 -9.59
C VAL A 608 0.26 -1.09 -10.87
N ASN A 609 -0.85 -0.72 -11.51
CA ASN A 609 -0.83 0.13 -12.71
C ASN A 609 -0.54 1.61 -12.32
N GLU A 610 0.44 2.24 -12.98
CA GLU A 610 0.81 3.65 -12.76
C GLU A 610 -0.37 4.62 -12.94
N GLN A 611 -1.30 4.33 -13.86
CA GLN A 611 -2.45 5.20 -14.11
C GLN A 611 -3.43 5.24 -12.91
N ILE A 612 -3.66 4.08 -12.28
CA ILE A 612 -4.52 3.97 -11.09
C ILE A 612 -3.88 4.72 -9.91
N LEU A 613 -2.56 4.63 -9.77
CA LEU A 613 -1.81 5.37 -8.77
C LEU A 613 -1.92 6.89 -8.98
N ASP A 614 -1.78 7.37 -10.21
CA ASP A 614 -1.89 8.80 -10.50
C ASP A 614 -3.28 9.36 -10.16
N ASP A 615 -4.35 8.63 -10.48
CA ASP A 615 -5.71 9.04 -10.15
C ASP A 615 -5.99 8.99 -8.64
N LEU A 616 -5.43 8.01 -7.94
CA LEU A 616 -5.47 7.94 -6.47
C LEU A 616 -4.77 9.14 -5.84
N PHE A 617 -3.56 9.49 -6.28
CA PHE A 617 -2.78 10.60 -5.70
C PHE A 617 -3.40 11.98 -6.00
N LYS A 618 -4.07 12.15 -7.13
CA LYS A 618 -4.82 13.39 -7.44
C LYS A 618 -5.94 13.69 -6.45
N GLN A 619 -6.50 12.67 -5.78
CA GLN A 619 -7.59 12.85 -4.80
C GLN A 619 -7.09 13.42 -3.46
N PHE A 620 -5.79 13.38 -3.18
CA PHE A 620 -5.21 14.02 -2.00
C PHE A 620 -5.12 15.55 -2.16
N CYS A 621 -4.98 16.25 -1.04
CA CYS A 621 -4.68 17.68 -1.04
C CYS A 621 -3.21 17.94 -1.43
N ILE A 622 -2.90 19.19 -1.79
CA ILE A 622 -1.50 19.64 -1.94
C ILE A 622 -0.84 19.59 -0.55
N GLY A 623 0.39 19.06 -0.48
CA GLY A 623 1.14 18.91 0.78
C GLY A 623 0.92 17.58 1.49
N LYS A 624 0.21 16.64 0.86
CA LYS A 624 0.16 15.23 1.25
C LYS A 624 0.87 14.35 0.25
#